data_AF-A0A1H5XP79-F1
#
_entry.id   AF-A0A1H5XP79-F1
#
_cell.length_a   1.000
_cell.length_b   1.000
_cell.length_c   1.000
_cell.angle_alpha   90.00
_cell.angle_beta   90.00
_cell.angle_gamma   90.00
#
_symmetry.space_group_name_H-M   'P 1'
#
loop_
_entity.id
_entity.type
_entity.pdbx_description
1 polymer ?
#
loop_
_entity_poly.entity_id
_entity_poly.type
_entity_poly.pdbx_seq_one_letter_code
_entity_poly.pdbx_strand_id
1 'polypeptide(L)'
;MTADFSGGILTTNGLANSLGLQQTSTCSGCAAGSVSGKVLFDQSLIPGSGTGTVNIALAAVTGASNSTIFDIDFGSRPLGFEFGNGDVLGGPSIQFNNGVFNGFFFVKDFVADGKTYELSMQGANWTMNWLKSNSSSQLVAAGYLNVGNQGLTSQAYFDPSLPATELPNNRIPEPTVLALVMVGMLGIFMTRRHKQTYAAA
;
A
#
# COMPACT_ATOMS: atom_id res chain seq x y z
N MET A 1 -1.58 2.16 17.60
CA MET A 1 -1.64 0.91 16.83
C MET A 1 -1.03 1.13 15.46
N THR A 2 -0.28 0.17 14.96
CA THR A 2 0.14 0.11 13.56
C THR A 2 -0.88 -0.69 12.76
N ALA A 3 -1.05 -0.38 11.48
CA ALA A 3 -1.84 -1.18 10.55
C ALA A 3 -1.28 -1.08 9.12
N ASP A 4 -1.57 -2.12 8.34
CA ASP A 4 -1.32 -2.14 6.91
C ASP A 4 -2.59 -1.72 6.16
N PHE A 5 -2.43 -0.98 5.07
CA PHE A 5 -3.53 -0.67 4.15
C PHE A 5 -3.14 -1.02 2.72
N SER A 6 -4.17 -1.19 1.88
CA SER A 6 -3.98 -1.52 0.47
C SER A 6 -5.05 -0.89 -0.39
N GLY A 7 -4.82 -0.88 -1.69
CA GLY A 7 -5.67 -0.28 -2.70
C GLY A 7 -5.26 -0.69 -4.10
N GLY A 8 -5.92 -0.07 -5.08
CA GLY A 8 -5.72 -0.35 -6.49
C GLY A 8 -5.50 0.91 -7.31
N ILE A 9 -4.93 0.73 -8.49
CA ILE A 9 -4.83 1.75 -9.53
C ILE A 9 -5.94 1.46 -10.55
N LEU A 10 -6.78 2.46 -10.84
CA LEU A 10 -7.95 2.33 -11.73
C LEU A 10 -7.64 2.80 -13.14
N THR A 11 -6.94 3.93 -13.26
CA THR A 11 -6.70 4.57 -14.55
C THR A 11 -5.26 5.02 -14.64
N THR A 12 -4.66 4.84 -15.81
CA THR A 12 -3.30 5.30 -16.11
C THR A 12 -3.24 5.90 -17.51
N ASN A 13 -2.49 6.98 -17.65
CA ASN A 13 -2.21 7.66 -18.93
C ASN A 13 -0.72 7.53 -19.27
N GLY A 14 -0.29 7.93 -20.48
CA GLY A 14 1.06 7.60 -20.99
C GLY A 14 2.27 8.02 -20.13
N LEU A 15 2.12 8.98 -19.21
CA LEU A 15 3.17 9.36 -18.26
C LEU A 15 3.28 8.42 -17.05
N ALA A 16 2.25 7.62 -16.79
CA ALA A 16 2.21 6.67 -15.67
C ALA A 16 3.25 5.55 -15.82
N ASN A 17 3.69 5.26 -17.05
CA ASN A 17 4.77 4.31 -17.31
C ASN A 17 6.10 4.73 -16.66
N SER A 18 6.46 6.02 -16.76
CA SER A 18 7.73 6.49 -16.18
C SER A 18 7.71 6.42 -14.64
N LEU A 19 6.50 6.49 -14.07
CA LEU A 19 6.24 6.32 -12.63
C LEU A 19 6.04 4.85 -12.21
N GLY A 20 6.19 3.88 -13.12
CA GLY A 20 6.01 2.46 -12.80
C GLY A 20 4.58 2.02 -12.50
N LEU A 21 3.59 2.87 -12.84
CA LEU A 21 2.18 2.67 -12.56
C LEU A 21 1.45 1.96 -13.72
N GLN A 22 2.09 1.79 -14.88
CA GLN A 22 1.49 1.19 -16.07
C GLN A 22 2.26 -0.07 -16.53
N GLN A 23 1.56 -1.12 -16.96
CA GLN A 23 2.19 -2.29 -17.58
C GLN A 23 2.60 -1.96 -19.01
N THR A 24 3.81 -2.32 -19.40
CA THR A 24 4.38 -1.95 -20.71
C THR A 24 4.37 -3.08 -21.73
N SER A 25 4.27 -4.34 -21.32
CA SER A 25 4.49 -5.48 -22.21
C SER A 25 3.23 -6.10 -22.81
N THR A 26 2.05 -5.90 -22.21
CA THR A 26 0.82 -6.60 -22.61
C THR A 26 -0.39 -5.69 -22.83
N CYS A 27 -0.39 -4.46 -22.30
CA CYS A 27 -1.50 -3.52 -22.45
C CYS A 27 -1.04 -2.08 -22.18
N SER A 28 -1.09 -1.23 -23.21
CA SER A 28 -0.89 0.21 -23.03
C SER A 28 -2.10 0.82 -22.32
N GLY A 29 -1.89 1.45 -21.16
CA GLY A 29 -2.93 2.04 -20.30
C GLY A 29 -3.44 1.14 -19.17
N CYS A 30 -2.96 -0.10 -19.07
CA CYS A 30 -3.28 -0.96 -17.93
C CYS A 30 -2.44 -0.62 -16.70
N ALA A 31 -3.07 -0.55 -15.54
CA ALA A 31 -2.39 -0.41 -14.26
C ALA A 31 -1.36 -1.52 -14.01
N ALA A 32 -0.20 -1.15 -13.47
CA ALA A 32 0.80 -2.08 -12.96
C ALA A 32 0.94 -1.93 -11.45
N GLY A 33 0.83 -3.07 -10.74
CA GLY A 33 1.00 -3.12 -9.28
C GLY A 33 -0.24 -2.68 -8.51
N SER A 34 -0.02 -2.27 -7.26
CA SER A 34 -1.07 -1.89 -6.31
C SER A 34 -0.66 -0.64 -5.54
N VAL A 35 -1.57 -0.15 -4.71
CA VAL A 35 -1.22 0.83 -3.68
C VAL A 35 -1.19 0.11 -2.34
N SER A 36 -0.18 0.32 -1.54
CA SER A 36 -0.06 -0.32 -0.22
C SER A 36 0.81 0.50 0.70
N GLY A 37 0.68 0.31 2.00
CA GLY A 37 1.50 1.03 2.94
C GLY A 37 1.19 0.69 4.39
N LYS A 38 1.80 1.47 5.29
CA LYS A 38 1.69 1.31 6.73
C LYS A 38 1.31 2.63 7.38
N VAL A 39 0.57 2.54 8.47
CA VAL A 39 0.22 3.71 9.27
C VAL A 39 0.22 3.39 10.76
N LEU A 40 0.78 4.31 11.55
CA LEU A 40 0.64 4.36 12.99
C LEU A 40 -0.46 5.36 13.35
N PHE A 41 -1.43 4.94 14.14
CA PHE A 41 -2.52 5.80 14.59
C PHE A 41 -2.92 5.49 16.03
N ASP A 42 -3.47 6.50 16.69
CA ASP A 42 -4.05 6.33 18.02
C ASP A 42 -5.51 5.89 17.90
N GLN A 43 -5.83 4.72 18.46
CA GLN A 43 -7.18 4.17 18.41
C GLN A 43 -8.18 5.02 19.22
N SER A 44 -7.70 5.71 20.26
CA SER A 44 -8.54 6.57 21.09
C SER A 44 -9.03 7.82 20.35
N LEU A 45 -8.40 8.16 19.22
CA LEU A 45 -8.77 9.27 18.36
C LEU A 45 -9.76 8.86 17.25
N ILE A 46 -10.13 7.58 17.16
CA ILE A 46 -11.16 7.14 16.22
C ILE A 46 -12.50 7.73 16.66
N PRO A 47 -13.17 8.51 15.79
CA PRO A 47 -14.44 9.13 16.16
C PRO A 47 -15.54 8.07 16.34
N GLY A 48 -16.56 8.38 17.15
CA GLY A 48 -17.71 7.50 17.32
C GLY A 48 -18.56 7.35 16.05
N SER A 49 -19.49 6.40 16.06
CA SER A 49 -20.50 6.30 14.99
C SER A 49 -21.36 7.56 14.93
N GLY A 50 -21.67 8.04 13.72
CA GLY A 50 -22.58 9.18 13.49
C GLY A 50 -21.92 10.56 13.50
N THR A 51 -20.58 10.63 13.62
CA THR A 51 -19.82 11.89 13.55
C THR A 51 -19.60 12.40 12.12
N GLY A 52 -20.00 11.65 11.10
CA GLY A 52 -19.69 11.95 9.70
C GLY A 52 -18.20 11.79 9.39
N THR A 53 -17.71 12.58 8.44
CA THR A 53 -16.31 12.55 7.99
C THR A 53 -15.42 13.41 8.89
N VAL A 54 -14.39 12.80 9.48
CA VAL A 54 -13.42 13.47 10.36
C VAL A 54 -12.01 13.12 9.89
N ASN A 55 -11.15 14.13 9.77
CA ASN A 55 -9.73 13.95 9.48
C ASN A 55 -8.93 14.06 10.77
N ILE A 56 -8.13 13.05 11.07
CA ILE A 56 -7.20 13.01 12.20
C ILE A 56 -5.79 13.14 11.65
N ALA A 57 -5.13 14.27 11.95
CA ALA A 57 -3.76 14.51 11.51
C ALA A 57 -2.80 13.49 12.13
N LEU A 58 -1.89 12.95 11.31
CA LEU A 58 -0.79 12.13 11.82
C LEU A 58 0.24 13.03 12.48
N ALA A 59 0.77 12.58 13.60
CA ALA A 59 1.74 13.31 14.41
C ALA A 59 2.99 12.45 14.64
N ALA A 60 4.10 13.13 14.92
CA ALA A 60 5.33 12.46 15.33
C ALA A 60 5.10 11.69 16.64
N VAL A 61 5.54 10.44 16.69
CA VAL A 61 5.46 9.58 17.88
C VAL A 61 6.88 9.24 18.34
N THR A 62 7.19 9.51 19.60
CA THR A 62 8.50 9.20 20.19
C THR A 62 8.82 7.71 20.03
N GLY A 63 9.99 7.42 19.45
CA GLY A 63 10.44 6.05 19.20
C GLY A 63 9.93 5.42 17.90
N ALA A 64 9.05 6.08 17.15
CA ALA A 64 8.63 5.63 15.82
C ALA A 64 9.48 6.29 14.72
N SER A 65 9.86 5.53 13.69
CA SER A 65 10.43 6.10 12.46
C SER A 65 9.33 6.76 11.60
N ASN A 66 9.73 7.64 10.69
CA ASN A 66 8.82 8.24 9.71
C ASN A 66 8.04 7.19 8.90
N SER A 67 8.74 6.20 8.35
CA SER A 67 8.14 5.04 7.65
C SER A 67 7.20 4.20 8.52
N THR A 68 7.39 4.18 9.86
CA THR A 68 6.46 3.51 10.78
C THR A 68 5.21 4.36 10.99
N ILE A 69 5.36 5.68 11.03
CA ILE A 69 4.24 6.61 11.22
C ILE A 69 3.32 6.60 10.02
N PHE A 70 3.90 6.74 8.83
CA PHE A 70 3.18 6.67 7.57
C PHE A 70 4.15 6.32 6.46
N ASP A 71 3.76 5.36 5.65
CA ASP A 71 4.42 4.98 4.42
C ASP A 71 3.36 4.57 3.40
N ILE A 72 3.54 4.96 2.14
CA ILE A 72 2.66 4.59 1.04
C ILE A 72 3.46 4.41 -0.25
N ASP A 73 3.29 3.25 -0.86
CA ASP A 73 3.89 2.86 -2.12
C ASP A 73 2.83 2.74 -3.22
N PHE A 74 3.22 3.18 -4.43
CA PHE A 74 2.40 3.06 -5.63
C PHE A 74 3.11 2.26 -6.73
N GLY A 75 2.39 1.30 -7.32
CA GLY A 75 2.76 0.68 -8.60
C GLY A 75 3.61 -0.57 -8.49
N SER A 76 4.22 -0.95 -9.62
CA SER A 76 5.11 -2.12 -9.71
C SER A 76 6.59 -1.78 -9.52
N ARG A 77 6.95 -0.51 -9.72
CA ARG A 77 8.22 0.10 -9.29
C ARG A 77 7.85 1.10 -8.21
N PRO A 78 7.88 0.71 -6.92
CA PRO A 78 7.21 1.45 -5.86
C PRO A 78 7.71 2.89 -5.81
N LEU A 79 6.79 3.82 -6.09
CA LEU A 79 6.96 5.23 -5.78
C LEU A 79 6.47 5.44 -4.34
N GLY A 80 7.40 5.58 -3.41
CA GLY A 80 7.14 5.63 -1.98
C GLY A 80 7.10 7.03 -1.40
N PHE A 81 6.23 7.25 -0.41
CA PHE A 81 6.16 8.47 0.37
C PHE A 81 6.02 8.16 1.86
N GLU A 82 6.90 8.77 2.67
CA GLU A 82 6.90 8.59 4.11
C GLU A 82 6.45 9.85 4.86
N PHE A 83 6.07 9.67 6.12
CA PHE A 83 5.82 10.77 7.04
C PHE A 83 7.01 11.75 7.08
N GLY A 84 6.74 13.05 7.16
CA GLY A 84 7.80 14.06 7.26
C GLY A 84 8.65 14.24 5.99
N ASN A 85 8.37 13.53 4.89
CA ASN A 85 8.93 13.91 3.60
C ASN A 85 8.52 15.35 3.27
N GLY A 86 9.46 16.13 2.73
CA GLY A 86 9.21 17.50 2.28
C GLY A 86 8.02 17.60 1.31
N ASP A 87 7.49 18.82 1.16
CA ASP A 87 6.45 19.14 0.17
C ASP A 87 5.07 18.47 0.40
N VAL A 88 4.82 17.93 1.60
CA VAL A 88 3.47 17.54 2.06
C VAL A 88 2.86 18.71 2.84
N LEU A 89 1.93 19.45 2.22
CA LEU A 89 1.26 20.58 2.86
C LEU A 89 0.34 20.09 4.00
N GLY A 90 0.69 20.42 5.25
CA GLY A 90 -0.13 20.10 6.43
C GLY A 90 0.02 18.68 6.97
N GLY A 91 0.85 17.84 6.35
CA GLY A 91 1.07 16.45 6.75
C GLY A 91 -0.09 15.49 6.40
N PRO A 92 0.17 14.18 6.35
CA PRO A 92 -0.87 13.19 6.10
C PRO A 92 -1.88 13.13 7.25
N SER A 93 -3.17 13.07 6.91
CA SER A 93 -4.24 12.79 7.88
C SER A 93 -4.96 11.50 7.53
N ILE A 94 -5.40 10.75 8.53
CA ILE A 94 -6.33 9.64 8.35
C ILE A 94 -7.74 10.19 8.31
N GLN A 95 -8.52 9.77 7.32
CA GLN A 95 -9.93 10.09 7.26
C GLN A 95 -10.76 8.93 7.82
N PHE A 96 -11.67 9.26 8.74
CA PHE A 96 -12.69 8.34 9.23
C PHE A 96 -14.07 8.83 8.80
N ASN A 97 -14.97 7.91 8.46
CA ASN A 97 -16.37 8.19 8.23
C ASN A 97 -17.21 7.36 9.19
N ASN A 98 -17.89 8.01 10.13
CA ASN A 98 -18.69 7.35 11.18
C ASN A 98 -17.90 6.30 11.98
N GLY A 99 -16.65 6.61 12.33
CA GLY A 99 -15.75 5.74 13.09
C GLY A 99 -15.08 4.61 12.30
N VAL A 100 -15.26 4.58 10.99
CA VAL A 100 -14.66 3.57 10.12
C VAL A 100 -13.61 4.21 9.22
N PHE A 101 -12.49 3.52 8.99
CA PHE A 101 -11.44 4.00 8.11
C PHE A 101 -11.98 4.29 6.71
N ASN A 102 -11.72 5.50 6.22
CA ASN A 102 -12.18 6.02 4.95
C ASN A 102 -11.03 6.58 4.10
N GLY A 103 -9.81 6.08 4.30
CA GLY A 103 -8.62 6.48 3.55
C GLY A 103 -7.84 7.63 4.19
N PHE A 104 -7.16 8.43 3.36
CA PHE A 104 -6.28 9.51 3.83
C PHE A 104 -6.62 10.85 3.18
N PHE A 105 -6.15 11.92 3.80
CA PHE A 105 -6.30 13.27 3.30
C PHE A 105 -4.95 13.98 3.31
N PHE A 106 -4.40 14.22 2.12
CA PHE A 106 -3.22 15.07 1.91
C PHE A 106 -3.02 15.42 0.44
N VAL A 107 -2.21 16.45 0.21
CA VAL A 107 -1.67 16.80 -1.10
C VAL A 107 -0.15 16.86 -0.98
N LYS A 108 0.54 16.31 -1.98
CA LYS A 108 1.99 16.29 -2.06
C LYS A 108 2.46 16.56 -3.47
N ASP A 109 3.35 17.53 -3.62
CA ASP A 109 4.09 17.72 -4.85
C ASP A 109 5.42 16.95 -4.82
N PHE A 110 5.82 16.39 -5.95
CA PHE A 110 7.11 15.70 -6.08
C PHE A 110 7.64 15.78 -7.50
N VAL A 111 8.96 15.62 -7.67
CA VAL A 111 9.61 15.63 -8.98
C VAL A 111 10.09 14.23 -9.34
N ALA A 112 9.69 13.74 -10.52
CA ALA A 112 10.19 12.50 -11.10
C ALA A 112 10.47 12.71 -12.59
N ASP A 113 11.60 12.18 -13.08
CA ASP A 113 12.03 12.33 -14.48
C ASP A 113 11.98 13.78 -15.01
N GLY A 114 12.33 14.75 -14.16
CA GLY A 114 12.32 16.18 -14.49
C GLY A 114 10.93 16.80 -14.67
N LYS A 115 9.86 16.12 -14.23
CA LYS A 115 8.49 16.63 -14.22
C LYS A 115 7.97 16.73 -12.78
N THR A 116 7.22 17.79 -12.49
CA THR A 116 6.55 17.97 -11.19
C THR A 116 5.17 17.34 -11.24
N TYR A 117 4.85 16.51 -10.27
CA TYR A 117 3.56 15.86 -10.12
C TYR A 117 2.94 16.25 -8.80
N GLU A 118 1.62 16.33 -8.77
CA GLU A 118 0.81 16.49 -7.56
C GLU A 118 0.09 15.17 -7.29
N LEU A 119 0.33 14.57 -6.14
CA LEU A 119 -0.48 13.50 -5.58
C LEU A 119 -1.52 14.14 -4.65
N SER A 120 -2.80 13.92 -4.94
CA SER A 120 -3.91 14.30 -4.08
C SER A 120 -4.63 13.04 -3.58
N MET A 121 -4.75 12.89 -2.27
CA MET A 121 -5.50 11.84 -1.61
C MET A 121 -6.68 12.48 -0.88
N GLN A 122 -7.90 12.03 -1.19
CA GLN A 122 -9.13 12.53 -0.61
C GLN A 122 -10.01 11.35 -0.22
N GLY A 123 -9.83 10.92 1.02
CA GLY A 123 -10.45 9.71 1.54
C GLY A 123 -9.91 8.47 0.82
N ALA A 124 -10.83 7.65 0.32
CA ALA A 124 -10.48 6.43 -0.40
C ALA A 124 -9.81 6.70 -1.74
N ASN A 125 -10.08 7.85 -2.36
CA ASN A 125 -9.67 8.11 -3.73
C ASN A 125 -8.35 8.86 -3.77
N TRP A 126 -7.56 8.59 -4.79
CA TRP A 126 -6.34 9.32 -5.05
C TRP A 126 -6.18 9.60 -6.53
N THR A 127 -5.54 10.73 -6.83
CA THR A 127 -5.21 11.16 -8.17
C THR A 127 -3.78 11.68 -8.20
N MET A 128 -3.11 11.43 -9.30
CA MET A 128 -1.78 11.94 -9.58
C MET A 128 -1.84 12.75 -10.86
N ASN A 129 -1.52 14.04 -10.77
CA ASN A 129 -1.55 14.97 -11.89
C ASN A 129 -0.14 15.42 -12.23
N TRP A 130 0.20 15.50 -13.50
CA TRP A 130 1.39 16.21 -13.96
C TRP A 130 1.08 17.71 -13.95
N LEU A 131 1.86 18.47 -13.18
CA LEU A 131 1.80 19.93 -13.14
C LEU A 131 2.69 20.50 -14.26
N LYS A 132 2.06 21.05 -15.30
CA LYS A 132 2.78 21.66 -16.42
C LYS A 132 3.15 23.09 -16.09
N SER A 133 4.27 23.55 -16.65
CA SER A 133 4.79 24.91 -16.44
C SER A 133 3.86 26.04 -16.89
N ASN A 134 2.83 25.74 -17.68
CA ASN A 134 1.82 26.69 -18.17
C ASN A 134 0.55 26.73 -17.29
N SER A 135 0.65 26.34 -16.01
CA SER A 135 -0.47 26.27 -15.06
C SER A 135 -1.61 25.32 -15.45
N SER A 136 -1.37 24.41 -16.41
CA SER A 136 -2.31 23.32 -16.70
C SER A 136 -1.88 22.04 -16.00
N SER A 137 -2.85 21.22 -15.61
CA SER A 137 -2.60 19.89 -15.06
C SER A 137 -3.12 18.80 -16.00
N GLN A 138 -2.52 17.63 -15.93
CA GLN A 138 -2.98 16.46 -16.69
C GLN A 138 -3.00 15.25 -15.77
N LEU A 139 -4.15 14.56 -15.69
CA LEU A 139 -4.26 13.32 -14.96
C LEU A 139 -3.27 12.29 -15.51
N VAL A 140 -2.45 11.73 -14.64
CA VAL A 140 -1.46 10.70 -14.95
C VAL A 140 -1.97 9.34 -14.49
N ALA A 141 -2.43 9.27 -13.24
CA ALA A 141 -3.00 8.07 -12.68
C ALA A 141 -4.07 8.41 -11.65
N ALA A 142 -5.00 7.49 -11.41
CA ALA A 142 -5.95 7.56 -10.31
C ALA A 142 -6.25 6.16 -9.80
N GLY A 143 -6.71 6.09 -8.56
CA GLY A 143 -7.08 4.82 -7.95
C GLY A 143 -7.83 5.00 -6.64
N TYR A 144 -7.87 3.91 -5.88
CA TYR A 144 -8.60 3.82 -4.63
C TYR A 144 -7.78 3.10 -3.56
N LEU A 145 -8.20 3.28 -2.31
CA LEU A 145 -7.82 2.49 -1.15
C LEU A 145 -9.01 1.65 -0.70
N ASN A 146 -8.71 0.46 -0.18
CA ASN A 146 -9.69 -0.34 0.53
C ASN A 146 -10.09 0.40 1.81
N VAL A 147 -11.38 0.59 2.01
CA VAL A 147 -11.96 1.29 3.16
C VAL A 147 -12.91 0.38 3.92
N GLY A 148 -13.47 0.87 5.02
CA GLY A 148 -14.33 0.05 5.86
C GLY A 148 -13.55 -0.66 6.96
N ASN A 149 -14.21 -1.61 7.60
CA ASN A 149 -13.61 -2.44 8.66
C ASN A 149 -12.46 -3.34 8.17
N GLN A 150 -12.32 -3.49 6.85
CA GLN A 150 -11.26 -4.26 6.19
C GLN A 150 -10.20 -3.38 5.54
N GLY A 151 -10.32 -2.05 5.67
CA GLY A 151 -9.36 -1.12 5.07
C GLY A 151 -8.03 -1.03 5.82
N LEU A 152 -8.06 -1.28 7.13
CA LEU A 152 -6.88 -1.40 8.00
C LEU A 152 -6.71 -2.85 8.45
N THR A 153 -5.68 -3.49 7.94
CA THR A 153 -5.34 -4.90 8.17
C THR A 153 -4.08 -5.02 9.06
N SER A 154 -3.77 -6.23 9.51
CA SER A 154 -2.56 -6.51 10.32
C SER A 154 -2.40 -5.58 11.54
N GLN A 155 -3.51 -5.20 12.20
CA GLN A 155 -3.45 -4.22 13.28
C GLN A 155 -2.67 -4.77 14.48
N ALA A 156 -1.68 -4.00 14.95
CA ALA A 156 -0.85 -4.38 16.09
C ALA A 156 -0.67 -3.20 17.06
N TYR A 157 -0.46 -3.49 18.34
CA TYR A 157 -0.06 -2.48 19.30
C TYR A 157 1.34 -1.98 18.97
N PHE A 158 1.56 -0.66 19.05
CA PHE A 158 2.88 -0.09 18.84
C PHE A 158 3.62 -0.04 20.17
N ASP A 159 4.71 -0.77 20.26
CA ASP A 159 5.63 -0.73 21.40
C ASP A 159 6.94 -0.05 20.97
N PRO A 160 7.23 1.17 21.45
CA PRO A 160 8.45 1.90 21.09
C PRO A 160 9.72 1.26 21.66
N SER A 161 9.61 0.27 22.55
CA SER A 161 10.75 -0.46 23.12
C SER A 161 11.19 -1.65 22.28
N LEU A 162 10.38 -2.08 21.29
CA LEU A 162 10.72 -3.16 20.37
C LEU A 162 11.41 -2.58 19.12
N PRO A 163 12.50 -3.20 18.62
CA PRO A 163 13.14 -2.76 17.39
C PRO A 163 12.15 -2.89 16.20
N ALA A 164 12.12 -1.87 15.34
CA ALA A 164 11.21 -1.75 14.18
C ALA A 164 11.24 -2.93 13.18
N THR A 165 12.17 -3.86 13.35
CA THR A 165 12.36 -5.06 12.52
C THR A 165 11.35 -6.19 12.78
N GLU A 166 10.53 -6.11 13.83
CA GLU A 166 9.60 -7.19 14.21
C GLU A 166 8.11 -6.90 13.98
N LEU A 167 7.76 -5.86 13.21
CA LEU A 167 6.40 -5.82 12.67
C LEU A 167 6.26 -6.98 11.68
N PRO A 168 5.29 -7.91 11.85
CA PRO A 168 5.17 -9.08 11.01
C PRO A 168 5.01 -8.60 9.58
N ASN A 169 6.08 -8.76 8.82
CA ASN A 169 6.12 -8.48 7.42
C ASN A 169 5.23 -9.56 6.81
N ASN A 170 3.93 -9.27 6.70
CA ASN A 170 2.95 -10.17 6.10
C ASN A 170 3.16 -10.12 4.58
N ARG A 171 4.37 -10.52 4.16
CA ARG A 171 4.66 -10.91 2.79
C ARG A 171 3.75 -12.10 2.55
N ILE A 172 2.66 -11.82 1.84
CA ILE A 172 1.91 -12.80 1.07
C ILE A 172 2.96 -13.77 0.50
N PRO A 173 2.92 -15.08 0.82
CA PRO A 173 3.96 -15.99 0.37
C PRO A 173 4.05 -15.88 -1.14
N GLU A 174 5.24 -15.53 -1.63
CA GLU A 174 5.53 -15.54 -3.06
C GLU A 174 5.07 -16.91 -3.61
N PRO A 175 4.45 -16.94 -4.81
CA PRO A 175 3.82 -18.16 -5.36
C PRO A 175 4.79 -19.36 -5.47
N THR A 176 6.09 -19.11 -5.34
CA THR A 176 7.16 -20.11 -5.22
C THR A 176 6.98 -21.07 -4.03
N VAL A 177 6.45 -20.62 -2.89
CA VAL A 177 6.25 -21.49 -1.71
C VAL A 177 5.14 -22.51 -1.96
N LEU A 178 4.06 -22.11 -2.65
CA LEU A 178 2.99 -23.03 -3.04
C LEU A 178 3.49 -24.07 -4.05
N ALA A 179 4.38 -23.66 -4.97
CA ALA A 179 5.00 -24.57 -5.93
C ALA A 179 5.87 -25.63 -5.23
N LEU A 180 6.64 -25.25 -4.20
CA LEU A 180 7.49 -26.20 -3.47
C LEU A 180 6.68 -27.24 -2.70
N VAL A 181 5.55 -26.84 -2.10
CA VAL A 181 4.63 -27.76 -1.40
C VAL A 181 3.99 -28.75 -2.38
N MET A 182 3.57 -28.29 -3.57
CA MET A 182 2.98 -29.18 -4.59
C MET A 182 4.01 -30.16 -5.18
N VAL A 183 5.24 -29.72 -5.41
CA VAL A 183 6.32 -30.61 -5.89
C VAL A 183 6.70 -31.65 -4.83
N GLY A 184 6.72 -31.27 -3.56
CA GLY A 184 7.01 -32.19 -2.44
C GLY A 184 6.00 -33.34 -2.34
N MET A 185 4.70 -33.08 -2.55
CA MET A 185 3.67 -34.13 -2.49
C MET A 185 3.77 -35.13 -3.66
N LEU A 186 4.12 -34.67 -4.86
CA LEU A 186 4.32 -35.56 -6.03
C LEU A 186 5.50 -36.51 -5.85
N GLY A 187 6.59 -36.07 -5.19
CA GLY A 187 7.75 -36.91 -4.90
C GLY A 187 7.46 -38.08 -3.95
N ILE A 188 6.57 -37.88 -2.98
CA ILE A 188 6.16 -38.93 -2.02
C ILE A 188 5.29 -40.00 -2.70
N PHE A 189 4.45 -39.63 -3.66
CA PHE A 189 3.63 -40.59 -4.40
C PHE A 189 4.45 -41.49 -5.34
N MET A 190 5.51 -40.97 -5.97
CA MET A 190 6.36 -41.79 -6.85
C MET A 190 7.27 -42.76 -6.10
N THR A 191 7.76 -42.40 -4.90
CA THR A 191 8.59 -43.30 -4.08
C THR A 191 7.79 -44.43 -3.42
N ARG A 192 6.48 -44.27 -3.22
CA ARG A 192 5.60 -45.36 -2.74
C ARG A 192 5.33 -46.42 -3.80
N ARG A 193 5.34 -46.08 -5.10
CA ARG A 193 5.16 -47.07 -6.19
C ARG A 193 6.38 -47.97 -6.39
N HIS A 194 7.58 -47.53 -6.03
CA HIS A 194 8.80 -48.32 -6.24
C HIS A 194 9.07 -49.36 -5.14
N LYS A 195 8.38 -49.28 -4.00
CA LYS A 195 8.54 -50.24 -2.87
C LYS A 195 7.51 -51.38 -2.86
N GLN A 196 6.53 -51.39 -3.76
CA GLN A 196 5.54 -52.48 -3.84
C GLN A 196 5.87 -53.57 -4.86
N THR A 197 6.99 -53.48 -5.59
CA THR A 197 7.36 -54.47 -6.61
C THR A 197 8.41 -55.50 -6.19
N TYR A 198 8.83 -55.53 -4.92
CA TYR A 198 9.76 -56.54 -4.39
C TYR A 198 9.23 -57.22 -3.12
N ALA A 199 7.99 -57.71 -3.19
CA ALA A 199 7.47 -58.71 -2.25
C ALA A 199 6.48 -59.62 -2.98
N ALA A 200 6.97 -60.36 -3.97
CA ALA A 200 6.32 -61.56 -4.52
C ALA A 200 7.32 -62.34 -5.39
N ALA A 201 8.07 -63.23 -4.75
CA ALA A 201 8.55 -64.51 -5.29
C ALA A 201 9.11 -65.32 -4.11
#